data_AF-A0A9Q0L080-F1
#
_entry.id   AF-A0A9Q0L080-F1
#
_cell.length_a   1.000
_cell.length_b   1.000
_cell.length_c   1.000
_cell.angle_alpha   90.00
_cell.angle_beta   90.00
_cell.angle_gamma   90.00
#
_symmetry.space_group_name_H-M   'P 1'
#
loop_
_entity.id
_entity.type
_entity.pdbx_description
1 polymer ?
#
loop_
_entity_poly.entity_id
_entity_poly.type
_entity_poly.pdbx_seq_one_letter_code
_entity_poly.pdbx_strand_id
1 'polypeptide(L)'
;MDDNTDFGDKIPPSFDRMGNAMKDAGAKGFNPALIVLLFVVTLLLVFLVGNYALYTYAQKTLPPRKKKPISKKKMKREKLKQGVSAPGE
;
A
#
# COMPACT_ATOMS: atom_id res chain seq x y z
N MET A 1 -33.08 -3.54 -45.03
CA MET A 1 -32.49 -3.54 -43.67
C MET A 1 -31.32 -2.61 -43.78
N ASP A 2 -31.56 -1.32 -43.59
CA ASP A 2 -30.60 -0.25 -43.90
C ASP A 2 -30.61 0.81 -42.77
N ASP A 3 -30.83 0.37 -41.54
CA ASP A 3 -30.96 1.25 -40.36
C ASP A 3 -29.61 1.48 -39.65
N ASN A 4 -28.51 0.87 -40.12
CA ASN A 4 -27.18 1.01 -39.49
C ASN A 4 -26.34 2.17 -40.06
N THR A 5 -26.70 2.72 -41.23
CA THR A 5 -25.92 3.80 -41.88
C THR A 5 -26.43 5.21 -41.53
N ASP A 6 -27.69 5.37 -41.13
CA ASP A 6 -28.29 6.69 -40.79
C ASP A 6 -27.93 7.18 -39.36
N PHE A 7 -27.30 6.32 -38.55
CA PHE A 7 -26.81 6.68 -37.20
C PHE A 7 -25.39 7.28 -37.19
N GLY A 8 -24.64 7.17 -38.29
CA GLY A 8 -23.26 7.69 -38.39
C GLY A 8 -23.18 9.21 -38.55
N ASP A 9 -24.15 9.81 -39.25
CA ASP A 9 -24.18 11.26 -39.54
C ASP A 9 -24.91 12.09 -38.46
N LYS A 10 -25.60 11.44 -37.52
CA LYS A 10 -26.35 12.09 -36.42
C LYS A 10 -25.59 12.05 -35.09
N ILE A 11 -24.26 11.96 -35.12
CA ILE A 11 -23.45 12.03 -33.90
C ILE A 11 -23.26 13.51 -33.57
N PRO A 12 -23.68 14.00 -32.39
CA PRO A 12 -23.47 15.40 -32.04
C PRO A 12 -21.97 15.69 -31.95
N PRO A 13 -21.53 16.90 -32.36
CA PRO A 13 -20.10 17.28 -32.46
C PRO A 13 -19.33 17.20 -31.14
N SER A 14 -20.02 16.94 -30.03
CA SER A 14 -19.45 16.62 -28.71
C SER A 14 -18.71 15.28 -28.69
N PHE A 15 -19.19 14.25 -29.39
CA PHE A 15 -18.50 12.94 -29.39
C PHE A 15 -17.25 12.94 -30.29
N ASP A 16 -17.24 13.68 -31.40
CA ASP A 16 -16.05 13.81 -32.25
C ASP A 16 -14.91 14.55 -31.54
N ARG A 17 -15.22 15.58 -30.76
CA ARG A 17 -14.22 16.25 -29.91
C ARG A 17 -13.66 15.32 -28.84
N MET A 18 -14.53 14.53 -28.20
CA MET A 18 -14.12 13.55 -27.19
C MET A 18 -13.22 12.47 -27.80
N GLY A 19 -13.59 11.95 -28.98
CA GLY A 19 -12.83 10.93 -29.70
C GLY A 19 -11.46 11.42 -30.17
N ASN A 20 -11.38 12.65 -30.70
CA ASN A 20 -10.10 13.25 -31.08
C ASN A 20 -9.22 13.58 -29.86
N ALA A 21 -9.79 14.13 -28.78
CA ALA A 21 -9.05 14.39 -27.54
C ALA A 21 -8.48 13.10 -26.92
N MET A 22 -9.22 11.99 -26.96
CA MET A 22 -8.71 10.68 -26.53
C MET A 22 -7.65 10.09 -27.48
N LYS A 23 -7.80 10.28 -28.81
CA LYS A 23 -6.80 9.86 -29.80
C LYS A 23 -5.48 10.64 -29.64
N ASP A 24 -5.55 11.95 -29.45
CA ASP A 24 -4.37 12.79 -29.22
C ASP A 24 -3.70 12.51 -27.88
N ALA A 25 -4.48 12.15 -26.85
CA ALA A 25 -3.95 11.70 -25.56
C ALA A 25 -3.22 10.34 -25.65
N GLY A 26 -3.63 9.47 -26.58
CA GLY A 26 -3.01 8.14 -26.80
C GLY A 26 -1.83 8.14 -27.78
N ALA A 27 -1.78 9.08 -28.73
CA ALA A 27 -0.77 9.12 -29.79
C ALA A 27 0.56 9.77 -29.36
N LYS A 28 0.56 10.51 -28.24
CA LYS A 28 1.77 11.12 -27.68
C LYS A 28 2.38 10.15 -26.68
N GLY A 29 3.32 9.32 -27.14
CA GLY A 29 4.01 8.33 -26.32
C GLY A 29 4.54 8.91 -25.00
N PHE A 30 4.52 8.11 -23.93
CA PHE A 30 4.97 8.54 -22.61
C PHE A 30 6.42 9.05 -22.66
N ASN A 31 6.65 10.24 -22.12
CA ASN A 31 7.99 10.81 -22.01
C ASN A 31 8.89 9.83 -21.24
N PRO A 32 10.11 9.52 -21.73
CA PRO A 32 11.06 8.67 -21.01
C PRO A 32 11.28 9.11 -19.56
N ALA A 33 11.30 10.43 -19.29
CA ALA A 33 11.41 10.95 -17.92
C ALA A 33 10.22 10.57 -17.03
N LEU A 34 9.00 10.55 -17.57
CA LEU A 34 7.79 10.12 -16.84
C LEU A 34 7.81 8.61 -16.57
N ILE A 35 8.26 7.82 -17.56
CA ILE A 35 8.43 6.38 -17.38
C ILE A 35 9.42 6.10 -16.25
N VAL A 36 10.58 6.76 -16.27
CA VAL A 36 11.59 6.61 -15.21
C VAL A 36 11.05 7.06 -13.85
N LEU A 37 10.30 8.16 -13.78
CA LEU A 37 9.68 8.62 -12.54
C LEU A 37 8.72 7.57 -11.97
N LEU A 38 7.85 7.01 -12.81
CA LEU A 38 6.96 5.92 -12.41
C LEU A 38 7.75 4.70 -11.93
N PHE A 39 8.78 4.28 -12.68
CA PHE A 39 9.62 3.15 -12.29
C PHE A 39 10.27 3.35 -10.92
N VAL A 40 10.87 4.52 -10.66
CA VAL A 40 11.52 4.80 -9.38
C VAL A 40 10.50 4.79 -8.24
N VAL A 41 9.35 5.42 -8.41
CA VAL A 41 8.29 5.45 -7.39
C VAL A 41 7.73 4.06 -7.13
N THR A 42 7.44 3.29 -8.18
CA THR A 42 6.92 1.92 -8.06
C THR A 42 7.96 1.00 -7.42
N LEU A 43 9.23 1.10 -7.81
CA LEU A 43 10.29 0.26 -7.27
C LEU A 43 10.50 0.53 -5.79
N LEU A 44 10.47 1.81 -5.37
CA LEU A 44 10.52 2.19 -3.95
C LEU A 44 9.30 1.68 -3.16
N LEU A 45 8.09 1.82 -3.72
CA LEU A 45 6.87 1.33 -3.09
C LEU A 45 6.90 -0.20 -2.90
N VAL A 46 7.23 -0.94 -3.95
CA VAL A 46 7.34 -2.41 -3.90
C VAL A 46 8.42 -2.84 -2.91
N PHE A 47 9.57 -2.17 -2.92
CA PHE A 47 10.65 -2.46 -1.98
C PHE A 47 10.22 -2.21 -0.53
N LEU A 48 9.55 -1.08 -0.26
CA LEU A 48 9.13 -0.71 1.09
C LEU A 48 8.02 -1.64 1.60
N VAL A 49 7.01 -1.92 0.77
CA VAL A 49 5.91 -2.84 1.11
C VAL A 49 6.43 -4.26 1.30
N GLY A 50 7.27 -4.75 0.39
CA GLY A 50 7.88 -6.08 0.49
C GLY A 50 8.73 -6.22 1.76
N ASN A 51 9.55 -5.21 2.07
CA ASN A 51 10.37 -5.21 3.28
C ASN A 51 9.52 -5.09 4.55
N TYR A 52 8.47 -4.29 4.54
CA TYR A 52 7.56 -4.16 5.68
C TYR A 52 6.75 -5.45 5.91
N ALA A 53 6.26 -6.08 4.85
CA ALA A 53 5.60 -7.38 4.91
C ALA A 53 6.54 -8.46 5.45
N LEU A 54 7.79 -8.48 4.97
CA LEU A 54 8.79 -9.43 5.47
C LEU A 54 9.17 -9.14 6.93
N TYR A 55 9.31 -7.87 7.32
CA TYR A 55 9.58 -7.48 8.69
C TYR A 55 8.44 -7.90 9.63
N THR A 56 7.19 -7.65 9.24
CA THR A 56 6.02 -8.04 10.04
C THR A 56 5.84 -9.55 10.08
N TYR A 57 6.13 -10.27 8.99
CA TYR A 57 6.16 -11.73 8.98
C TYR A 57 7.23 -12.26 9.92
N ALA A 58 8.45 -11.74 9.81
CA ALA A 58 9.56 -12.09 10.69
C ALA A 58 9.20 -11.81 12.15
N GLN A 59 8.58 -10.68 12.48
CA GLN A 59 8.14 -10.39 13.85
C GLN A 59 7.07 -11.35 14.38
N LYS A 60 6.20 -11.87 13.51
CA LYS A 60 5.20 -12.88 13.89
C LYS A 60 5.82 -14.25 14.11
N THR A 61 6.84 -14.61 13.34
CA THR A 61 7.58 -15.88 13.47
C THR A 61 8.69 -15.84 14.51
N LEU A 62 9.22 -14.64 14.79
CA LEU A 62 10.19 -14.42 15.85
C LEU A 62 9.45 -14.60 17.18
N PRO A 63 9.90 -15.53 18.04
CA PRO A 63 9.31 -15.66 19.36
C PRO A 63 9.39 -14.28 20.05
N PRO A 64 8.31 -13.84 20.74
CA PRO A 64 8.25 -12.54 21.39
C PRO A 64 9.52 -12.40 22.20
N ARG A 65 10.35 -11.38 21.91
CA ARG A 65 11.67 -11.19 22.53
C ARG A 65 11.46 -11.38 24.02
N LYS A 66 11.82 -12.56 24.53
CA LYS A 66 11.57 -12.88 25.93
C LYS A 66 12.38 -11.86 26.67
N LYS A 67 11.71 -10.85 27.25
CA LYS A 67 12.36 -9.93 28.19
C LYS A 67 13.11 -10.86 29.13
N LYS A 68 14.43 -10.68 29.24
CA LYS A 68 15.31 -11.56 30.03
C LYS A 68 14.53 -11.93 31.28
N PRO A 69 14.28 -13.23 31.55
CA PRO A 69 13.37 -13.63 32.60
C PRO A 69 13.80 -12.90 33.86
N ILE A 70 12.93 -12.00 34.31
CA ILE A 70 13.23 -11.17 35.45
C ILE A 70 13.27 -12.15 36.61
N SER A 71 14.46 -12.31 37.22
CA SER A 71 14.63 -13.19 38.38
C SER A 71 13.47 -12.96 39.35
N LYS A 72 12.86 -14.03 39.86
CA LYS A 72 11.69 -13.95 40.74
C LYS A 72 11.90 -12.96 41.89
N LYS A 73 13.15 -12.78 42.35
CA LYS A 73 13.56 -11.77 43.34
C LYS A 73 13.33 -10.33 42.86
N LYS A 74 13.67 -10.01 41.62
CA LYS A 74 13.47 -8.69 41.02
C LYS A 74 11.99 -8.45 40.69
N MET A 75 11.25 -9.48 40.28
CA MET A 75 9.81 -9.38 40.04
C MET A 75 9.02 -9.14 41.34
N LYS A 76 9.37 -9.82 42.44
CA LYS A 76 8.78 -9.57 43.76
C LYS A 76 9.15 -8.17 44.28
N ARG A 77 10.40 -7.72 44.06
CA ARG A 77 10.86 -6.39 44.46
C ARG A 77 10.14 -5.26 43.70
N GLU A 78 9.85 -5.43 42.41
CA GLU A 78 9.06 -4.44 41.67
C GLU A 78 7.58 -4.49 42.02
N LYS A 79 6.98 -5.68 42.23
CA LYS A 79 5.60 -5.82 42.71
C LYS A 79 5.38 -5.16 44.08
N LEU A 80 6.33 -5.34 45.01
CA LEU A 80 6.34 -4.68 46.32
C LEU A 80 6.50 -3.16 46.21
N LYS A 81 7.31 -2.66 45.28
CA LYS A 81 7.48 -1.22 45.02
C LYS A 81 6.26 -0.57 44.37
N GLN A 82 5.53 -1.33 43.55
CA GLN A 82 4.29 -0.88 42.90
C GLN A 82 3.07 -0.96 43.84
N GLY A 83 3.25 -1.42 45.10
CA GLY A 83 2.15 -1.50 46.06
C GLY A 83 1.05 -2.48 45.68
N VAL A 84 1.32 -3.37 44.72
CA VAL A 84 0.35 -4.38 44.29
C VAL A 84 0.30 -5.44 45.40
N SER A 85 -0.71 -5.34 46.26
CA SER A 85 -1.06 -6.35 47.25
C SER A 85 -1.10 -7.73 46.57
N ALA A 86 -0.57 -8.73 47.26
CA ALA A 86 -0.57 -10.09 46.75
C ALA A 86 -2.00 -10.50 46.37
N PRO A 87 -2.22 -11.26 45.27
CA PRO A 87 -3.52 -11.87 45.02
C PRO A 87 -3.77 -12.91 46.12
N GLY A 88 -4.38 -12.47 47.22
CA GLY A 88 -4.53 -13.21 48.47
C GLY A 88 -3.66 -12.62 49.59
N GLU A 89 -4.21 -11.61 50.27
CA GLU A 89 -3.80 -11.03 51.57
C GLU A 89 -2.37 -10.44 51.68
#